data_AF-A0A842L7A9-F1
#
_entry.id   AF-A0A842L7A9-F1
#
_cell.length_a   1.000
_cell.length_b   1.000
_cell.length_c   1.000
_cell.angle_alpha   90.00
_cell.angle_beta   90.00
_cell.angle_gamma   90.00
#
_symmetry.space_group_name_H-M   'P 1'
#
loop_
_entity.id
_entity.type
_entity.pdbx_description
1 polymer ?
#
loop_
_entity_poly.entity_id
_entity_poly.type
_entity_poly.pdbx_seq_one_letter_code
_entity_poly.pdbx_strand_id
1 'polypeptide(L)'
;SKPVDVEIILKKPPRPFMTFNEHEPPQGPRSPLNNMKILGNPSIPRPVEKAHDDTDLPAFEAVTYLYESGVPVSHIQKVFSTGAFGVKGRRRLVPTRWSITAVDSMLCRNLIKEIKDYEPLNEILVFRYRLHDNLFIAILYPAKWSYEWMEAWWPGSTWNPSADNVVIEGDHEGYHGRTTYPGIGGCYYASMLATLEYLKRIKRQATAILLREIYPGFKIPVGVWFVRESVRAMFNFPPVLKTDTLDEVMELLNMETKLGSGKWLSSSALLRRIKFTKTIDEFLKKE
;
A
#
# COMPACT_ATOMS: atom_id res chain seq x y z
N SER A 1 -6.92 -20.38 -11.86
CA SER A 1 -7.97 -21.17 -11.17
C SER A 1 -9.06 -21.49 -12.17
N LYS A 2 -9.67 -22.69 -12.09
CA LYS A 2 -10.92 -22.95 -12.82
C LYS A 2 -12.09 -22.42 -11.99
N PRO A 3 -13.07 -21.70 -12.57
CA PRO A 3 -14.30 -21.34 -11.88
C PRO A 3 -15.00 -22.61 -11.41
N VAL A 4 -15.62 -22.54 -10.24
CA VAL A 4 -16.40 -23.63 -9.66
C VAL A 4 -17.85 -23.33 -9.98
N ASP A 5 -18.58 -24.31 -10.51
CA ASP A 5 -20.00 -24.15 -10.71
C ASP A 5 -20.69 -24.12 -9.34
N VAL A 6 -21.37 -23.02 -9.07
CA VAL A 6 -22.12 -22.81 -7.84
C VAL A 6 -23.52 -22.38 -8.22
N GLU A 7 -24.52 -23.11 -7.71
CA GLU A 7 -25.90 -22.69 -7.75
C GLU A 7 -26.17 -21.76 -6.58
N ILE A 8 -26.56 -20.52 -6.88
CA ILE A 8 -26.84 -19.51 -5.88
C ILE A 8 -28.32 -19.15 -5.98
N ILE A 9 -29.09 -19.43 -4.93
CA ILE A 9 -30.47 -18.98 -4.80
C ILE A 9 -30.44 -17.71 -3.96
N LEU A 10 -30.77 -16.57 -4.58
CA LEU A 10 -30.83 -15.28 -3.93
C LEU A 10 -32.24 -15.03 -3.38
N LYS A 11 -32.36 -14.39 -2.21
CA LYS A 11 -33.68 -14.04 -1.64
C LYS A 11 -34.43 -13.01 -2.49
N LYS A 12 -33.70 -12.18 -3.24
CA LYS A 12 -34.22 -11.12 -4.10
C LYS A 12 -33.33 -10.96 -5.33
N PRO A 13 -33.81 -10.40 -6.46
CA PRO A 13 -32.96 -10.10 -7.61
C PRO A 13 -31.75 -9.25 -7.20
N PRO A 14 -30.53 -9.56 -7.67
CA PRO A 14 -29.35 -8.76 -7.37
C PRO A 14 -29.52 -7.38 -7.98
N ARG A 15 -29.54 -6.36 -7.13
CA ARG A 15 -29.62 -4.97 -7.58
C ARG A 15 -28.21 -4.42 -7.72
N PRO A 16 -27.89 -3.71 -8.82
CA PRO A 16 -26.64 -2.97 -8.89
C PRO A 16 -26.62 -1.99 -7.73
N PHE A 17 -25.70 -2.20 -6.81
CA PHE A 17 -25.52 -1.38 -5.63
C PHE A 17 -24.05 -1.00 -5.58
N MET A 18 -23.73 0.18 -6.13
CA MET A 18 -22.39 0.76 -6.02
C MET A 18 -22.23 1.36 -4.64
N THR A 19 -21.73 0.58 -3.69
CA THR A 19 -21.21 1.10 -2.44
C THR A 19 -19.75 1.46 -2.64
N PHE A 20 -19.44 2.75 -2.55
CA PHE A 20 -18.08 3.22 -2.50
C PHE A 20 -17.60 3.20 -1.03
N ASN A 21 -16.45 2.59 -0.79
CA ASN A 21 -15.90 2.41 0.55
C ASN A 21 -14.39 2.69 0.51
N GLU A 22 -13.93 3.52 1.44
CA GLU A 22 -12.53 3.92 1.67
C GLU A 22 -11.54 2.75 1.87
N HIS A 23 -12.01 1.55 2.18
CA HIS A 23 -11.15 0.41 2.47
C HIS A 23 -11.37 -0.81 1.59
N GLU A 24 -12.53 -0.92 0.95
CA GLU A 24 -12.87 -2.09 0.15
C GLU A 24 -12.80 -1.76 -1.34
N PRO A 25 -12.35 -2.70 -2.19
CA PRO A 25 -12.46 -2.52 -3.63
C PRO A 25 -13.95 -2.42 -4.03
N PRO A 26 -14.26 -1.74 -5.15
CA PRO A 26 -15.63 -1.69 -5.65
C PRO A 26 -16.18 -3.11 -5.83
N GLN A 27 -17.36 -3.36 -5.26
CA GLN A 27 -18.01 -4.66 -5.32
C GLN A 27 -19.12 -4.66 -6.35
N GLY A 28 -19.37 -5.83 -6.96
CA GLY A 28 -20.48 -6.02 -7.88
C GLY A 28 -21.86 -6.00 -7.19
N PRO A 29 -22.94 -6.18 -7.97
CA PRO A 29 -24.31 -6.27 -7.46
C PRO A 29 -24.44 -7.31 -6.33
N ARG A 30 -25.17 -6.97 -5.25
CA ARG A 30 -25.34 -7.85 -4.09
C ARG A 30 -26.81 -8.21 -3.86
N SER A 31 -27.05 -9.39 -3.32
CA SER A 31 -28.34 -9.80 -2.78
C SER A 31 -28.15 -10.78 -1.62
N PRO A 32 -28.98 -10.75 -0.56
CA PRO A 32 -28.92 -11.74 0.49
C PRO A 32 -29.07 -13.16 -0.08
N LEU A 33 -28.16 -14.04 0.32
CA LEU A 33 -28.18 -15.44 -0.04
C LEU A 33 -29.37 -16.13 0.65
N ASN A 34 -30.16 -16.91 -0.10
CA ASN A 34 -31.13 -17.85 0.46
C ASN A 34 -30.51 -19.24 0.61
N ASN A 35 -29.83 -19.71 -0.44
CA ASN A 35 -29.16 -20.99 -0.46
C ASN A 35 -27.97 -20.95 -1.44
N MET A 36 -26.94 -21.75 -1.18
CA MET A 36 -25.79 -21.94 -2.06
C MET A 36 -25.46 -23.42 -2.12
N LYS A 37 -25.48 -24.00 -3.33
CA LYS A 37 -25.02 -25.37 -3.57
C LYS A 37 -23.78 -25.32 -4.46
N ILE A 38 -22.72 -25.97 -4.02
CA ILE A 38 -21.51 -26.14 -4.81
C ILE A 38 -21.75 -27.33 -5.73
N LEU A 39 -21.80 -27.10 -7.04
CA LEU A 39 -22.12 -28.11 -8.06
C LEU A 39 -20.88 -28.80 -8.63
N GLY A 40 -19.67 -28.28 -8.36
CA GLY A 40 -18.40 -28.87 -8.81
C GLY A 40 -17.29 -28.81 -7.76
N ASN A 41 -16.21 -29.57 -7.95
CA ASN A 41 -15.08 -29.54 -7.04
C ASN A 41 -14.31 -28.22 -7.15
N PRO A 42 -14.14 -27.47 -6.04
CA PRO A 42 -13.43 -26.22 -6.10
C PRO A 42 -11.95 -26.43 -6.42
N SER A 43 -11.44 -25.74 -7.45
CA SER A 43 -10.01 -25.71 -7.76
C SER A 43 -9.32 -24.74 -6.81
N ILE A 44 -9.04 -25.22 -5.59
CA ILE A 44 -8.28 -24.48 -4.59
C ILE A 44 -6.80 -24.53 -4.98
N PRO A 45 -6.07 -23.40 -5.02
CA PRO A 45 -4.63 -23.44 -5.22
C PRO A 45 -3.98 -24.28 -4.11
N ARG A 46 -3.12 -25.23 -4.47
CA ARG A 46 -2.42 -26.11 -3.50
C ARG A 46 -1.79 -25.37 -2.32
N PRO A 47 -1.17 -24.17 -2.47
CA PRO A 47 -0.66 -23.43 -1.31
C PRO A 47 -1.75 -23.05 -0.30
N VAL A 48 -2.95 -22.69 -0.78
CA VAL A 48 -4.09 -22.31 0.07
C VAL A 48 -4.61 -23.52 0.85
N GLU A 49 -4.73 -24.68 0.18
CA GLU A 49 -5.12 -25.95 0.81
C GLU A 49 -4.12 -26.34 1.90
N LYS A 50 -2.82 -26.34 1.59
CA LYS A 50 -1.77 -26.62 2.58
C LYS A 50 -1.82 -25.69 3.80
N ALA A 51 -1.97 -24.39 3.59
CA ALA A 51 -2.06 -23.43 4.68
C ALA A 51 -3.35 -23.58 5.51
N HIS A 52 -4.43 -24.09 4.90
CA HIS A 52 -5.68 -24.40 5.59
C HIS A 52 -5.56 -25.66 6.46
N ASP A 53 -4.97 -26.72 5.91
CA ASP A 53 -4.85 -28.02 6.57
C ASP A 53 -3.84 -28.00 7.71
N ASP A 54 -2.81 -27.15 7.62
CA ASP A 54 -1.87 -26.94 8.72
C ASP A 54 -2.53 -26.15 9.87
N THR A 55 -2.91 -26.88 10.90
CA THR A 55 -3.62 -26.34 12.07
C THR A 55 -2.72 -25.68 13.09
N ASP A 56 -1.40 -25.80 12.96
CA ASP A 56 -0.41 -25.26 13.88
C ASP A 56 0.37 -24.09 13.28
N LEU A 57 0.30 -23.89 11.96
CA LEU A 57 0.90 -22.78 11.25
C LEU A 57 0.36 -21.42 11.74
N PRO A 58 1.22 -20.53 12.27
CA PRO A 58 0.81 -19.17 12.61
C PRO A 58 0.32 -18.38 11.39
N ALA A 59 -0.66 -17.51 11.58
CA ALA A 59 -1.26 -16.74 10.47
C ALA A 59 -0.23 -15.88 9.73
N PHE A 60 0.78 -15.35 10.43
CA PHE A 60 1.88 -14.59 9.81
C PHE A 60 2.69 -15.43 8.83
N GLU A 61 3.02 -16.67 9.21
CA GLU A 61 3.78 -17.60 8.37
C GLU A 61 2.93 -18.09 7.20
N ALA A 62 1.64 -18.39 7.44
CA ALA A 62 0.70 -18.72 6.38
C ALA A 62 0.58 -17.60 5.33
N VAL A 63 0.40 -16.35 5.75
CA VAL A 63 0.34 -15.19 4.84
C VAL A 63 1.64 -15.08 4.03
N THR A 64 2.79 -15.20 4.69
CA THR A 64 4.11 -15.13 4.04
C THR A 64 4.28 -16.24 3.00
N TYR A 65 4.00 -17.49 3.38
CA TYR A 65 4.06 -18.66 2.51
C TYR A 65 3.17 -18.52 1.28
N LEU A 66 1.92 -18.08 1.46
CA LEU A 66 0.98 -17.90 0.35
C LEU A 66 1.47 -16.83 -0.62
N TYR A 67 2.00 -15.73 -0.10
CA TYR A 67 2.54 -14.64 -0.91
C TYR A 67 3.76 -15.08 -1.72
N GLU A 68 4.72 -15.76 -1.08
CA GLU A 68 5.91 -16.30 -1.74
C GLU A 68 5.58 -17.39 -2.77
N SER A 69 4.48 -18.13 -2.54
CA SER A 69 3.94 -19.11 -3.49
C SER A 69 3.21 -18.46 -4.68
N GLY A 70 3.22 -17.14 -4.80
CA GLY A 70 2.61 -16.39 -5.91
C GLY A 70 1.09 -16.25 -5.82
N VAL A 71 0.48 -16.50 -4.65
CA VAL A 71 -0.95 -16.26 -4.45
C VAL A 71 -1.20 -14.75 -4.42
N PRO A 72 -2.14 -14.21 -5.23
CA PRO A 72 -2.41 -12.78 -5.22
C PRO A 72 -2.81 -12.27 -3.83
N VAL A 73 -2.28 -11.11 -3.42
CA VAL A 73 -2.56 -10.49 -2.10
C VAL A 73 -4.07 -10.37 -1.84
N SER A 74 -4.85 -9.99 -2.86
CA SER A 74 -6.31 -9.89 -2.76
C SER A 74 -7.00 -11.24 -2.48
N HIS A 75 -6.41 -12.35 -2.93
CA HIS A 75 -6.88 -13.69 -2.62
C HIS A 75 -6.50 -14.07 -1.19
N ILE A 76 -5.28 -13.78 -0.76
CA ILE A 76 -4.83 -13.99 0.63
C ILE A 76 -5.73 -13.24 1.60
N GLN A 77 -6.08 -11.99 1.30
CA GLN A 77 -7.01 -11.16 2.10
C GLN A 77 -8.40 -11.79 2.25
N LYS A 78 -8.94 -12.38 1.17
CA LYS A 78 -10.24 -13.07 1.20
C LYS A 78 -10.21 -14.37 1.99
N VAL A 79 -9.12 -15.12 1.90
CA VAL A 79 -8.94 -16.38 2.65
C VAL A 79 -8.66 -16.08 4.13
N PHE A 80 -7.94 -15.00 4.42
CA PHE A 80 -7.68 -14.51 5.78
C PHE A 80 -8.98 -14.08 6.47
N SER A 81 -9.86 -13.35 5.76
CA SER A 81 -11.12 -12.84 6.35
C SER A 81 -12.09 -13.95 6.78
N THR A 82 -12.03 -15.12 6.14
CA THR A 82 -12.82 -16.30 6.53
C THR A 82 -12.21 -17.08 7.69
N GLY A 83 -11.03 -16.68 8.19
CA GLY A 83 -10.31 -17.41 9.23
C GLY A 83 -9.82 -18.79 8.77
N ALA A 84 -9.56 -18.96 7.46
CA ALA A 84 -9.27 -20.28 6.90
C ALA A 84 -7.90 -20.84 7.32
N PHE A 85 -6.92 -20.01 7.69
CA PHE A 85 -5.59 -20.48 8.12
C PHE A 85 -5.15 -19.78 9.42
N GLY A 86 -4.10 -20.29 10.03
CA GLY A 86 -3.66 -19.91 11.37
C GLY A 86 -3.83 -21.04 12.39
N VAL A 87 -3.31 -20.85 13.60
CA VAL A 87 -3.49 -21.83 14.68
C VAL A 87 -4.97 -22.10 14.92
N LYS A 88 -5.41 -23.37 14.85
CA LYS A 88 -6.83 -23.78 14.82
C LYS A 88 -7.69 -23.14 15.91
N GLY A 89 -7.22 -23.14 17.16
CA GLY A 89 -7.94 -22.53 18.28
C GLY A 89 -8.04 -20.99 18.26
N ARG A 90 -7.34 -20.34 17.33
CA ARG A 90 -7.30 -18.88 17.14
C ARG A 90 -7.88 -18.41 15.81
N ARG A 91 -8.31 -19.33 14.94
CA ARG A 91 -8.99 -19.00 13.68
C ARG A 91 -10.32 -18.32 14.00
N ARG A 92 -10.55 -17.15 13.39
CA ARG A 92 -11.76 -16.34 13.58
C ARG A 92 -12.10 -15.63 12.28
N LEU A 93 -13.38 -15.35 12.08
CA LEU A 93 -13.80 -14.43 11.03
C LEU A 93 -13.25 -13.03 11.33
N VAL A 94 -12.63 -12.41 10.34
CA VAL A 94 -12.06 -11.07 10.45
C VAL A 94 -12.77 -10.16 9.45
N PRO A 95 -13.26 -8.98 9.86
CA PRO A 95 -13.82 -8.01 8.92
C PRO A 95 -12.89 -7.75 7.73
N THR A 96 -13.45 -7.60 6.53
CA THR A 96 -12.69 -7.41 5.28
C THR A 96 -11.69 -6.26 5.39
N ARG A 97 -12.13 -5.11 5.93
CA ARG A 97 -11.27 -3.94 6.18
C ARG A 97 -10.03 -4.29 7.01
N TRP A 98 -10.22 -5.03 8.11
CA TRP A 98 -9.10 -5.44 8.97
C TRP A 98 -8.22 -6.49 8.32
N SER A 99 -8.81 -7.38 7.51
CA SER A 99 -8.07 -8.41 6.77
C SER A 99 -7.14 -7.79 5.73
N ILE A 100 -7.58 -6.74 5.03
CA ILE A 100 -6.75 -6.01 4.07
C ILE A 100 -5.52 -5.44 4.76
N THR A 101 -5.71 -4.64 5.80
CA THR A 101 -4.59 -4.01 6.50
C THR A 101 -3.71 -5.02 7.24
N ALA A 102 -4.31 -6.05 7.86
CA ALA A 102 -3.55 -7.09 8.56
C ALA A 102 -2.61 -7.81 7.61
N VAL A 103 -3.11 -8.29 6.47
CA VAL A 103 -2.29 -8.97 5.47
C VAL A 103 -1.20 -8.04 4.93
N ASP A 104 -1.55 -6.80 4.55
CA ASP A 104 -0.55 -5.84 4.04
C ASP A 104 0.54 -5.57 5.08
N SER A 105 0.18 -5.35 6.35
CA SER A 105 1.16 -5.10 7.42
C SER A 105 2.06 -6.31 7.71
N MET A 106 1.54 -7.53 7.66
CA MET A 106 2.34 -8.75 7.84
C MET A 106 3.35 -8.91 6.70
N LEU A 107 2.91 -8.70 5.45
CA LEU A 107 3.78 -8.76 4.28
C LEU A 107 4.86 -7.67 4.31
N CYS A 108 4.49 -6.43 4.64
CA CYS A 108 5.47 -5.35 4.81
C CYS A 108 6.52 -5.71 5.85
N ARG A 109 6.11 -6.19 7.03
CA ARG A 109 7.05 -6.60 8.09
C ARG A 109 7.99 -7.71 7.65
N ASN A 110 7.52 -8.66 6.83
CA ASN A 110 8.38 -9.70 6.29
C ASN A 110 9.40 -9.13 5.29
N LEU A 111 8.93 -8.36 4.31
CA LEU A 111 9.77 -7.78 3.26
C LEU A 111 10.80 -6.77 3.79
N ILE A 112 10.46 -6.00 4.83
CA ILE A 112 11.41 -5.04 5.44
C ILE A 112 12.63 -5.76 6.02
N LYS A 113 12.48 -6.96 6.58
CA LYS A 113 13.61 -7.73 7.10
C LYS A 113 14.62 -8.03 5.99
N GLU A 114 14.11 -8.51 4.87
CA GLU A 114 14.91 -8.83 3.68
C GLU A 114 15.55 -7.57 3.06
N ILE A 115 14.78 -6.48 2.94
CA ILE A 115 15.24 -5.26 2.28
C ILE A 115 16.35 -4.56 3.07
N LYS A 116 16.31 -4.62 4.40
CA LYS A 116 17.35 -4.01 5.24
C LYS A 116 18.75 -4.58 5.01
N ASP A 117 18.83 -5.81 4.50
CA ASP A 117 20.09 -6.49 4.18
C ASP A 117 20.65 -6.12 2.79
N TYR A 118 19.89 -5.42 1.94
CA TYR A 118 20.35 -4.98 0.63
C TYR A 118 21.22 -3.72 0.70
N GLU A 119 22.01 -3.45 -0.33
CA GLU A 119 22.72 -2.17 -0.41
C GLU A 119 21.77 -1.01 -0.74
N PRO A 120 22.02 0.22 -0.21
CA PRO A 120 21.27 1.40 -0.60
C PRO A 120 21.31 1.66 -2.12
N LEU A 121 20.36 2.44 -2.63
CA LEU A 121 20.46 3.01 -3.97
C LEU A 121 21.74 3.85 -4.12
N ASN A 122 22.17 4.04 -5.37
CA ASN A 122 23.33 4.88 -5.68
C ASN A 122 22.95 6.36 -5.86
N GLU A 123 21.74 6.61 -6.37
CA GLU A 123 21.22 7.93 -6.75
C GLU A 123 19.75 8.03 -6.31
N ILE A 124 19.20 9.24 -6.28
CA ILE A 124 17.79 9.49 -6.00
C ILE A 124 16.97 9.11 -7.23
N LEU A 125 15.94 8.28 -7.02
CA LEU A 125 14.97 7.93 -8.06
C LEU A 125 13.63 8.56 -7.76
N VAL A 126 13.05 9.29 -8.72
CA VAL A 126 11.71 9.85 -8.60
C VAL A 126 10.77 9.21 -9.62
N PHE A 127 9.62 8.75 -9.17
CA PHE A 127 8.55 8.20 -9.99
C PHE A 127 7.32 9.09 -9.92
N ARG A 128 6.53 9.08 -11.00
CA ARG A 128 5.30 9.85 -11.11
C ARG A 128 4.22 8.99 -11.76
N TYR A 129 3.02 9.04 -11.21
CA TYR A 129 1.84 8.43 -11.82
C TYR A 129 0.61 9.29 -11.63
N ARG A 130 -0.15 9.50 -12.71
CA ARG A 130 -1.40 10.26 -12.71
C ARG A 130 -2.54 9.36 -13.12
N LEU A 131 -3.59 9.29 -12.31
CA LEU A 131 -4.77 8.49 -12.60
C LEU A 131 -5.99 9.07 -11.88
N HIS A 132 -7.10 9.26 -12.60
CA HIS A 132 -8.39 9.69 -12.05
C HIS A 132 -8.27 10.87 -11.06
N ASP A 133 -7.66 11.98 -11.49
CA ASP A 133 -7.46 13.18 -10.64
C ASP A 133 -6.65 12.95 -9.35
N ASN A 134 -5.84 11.89 -9.34
CA ASN A 134 -4.82 11.67 -8.33
C ASN A 134 -3.43 11.78 -8.98
N LEU A 135 -2.52 12.44 -8.27
CA LEU A 135 -1.10 12.45 -8.57
C LEU A 135 -0.37 11.67 -7.49
N PHE A 136 0.36 10.63 -7.88
CA PHE A 136 1.27 9.88 -7.02
C PHE A 136 2.70 10.24 -7.40
N ILE A 137 3.54 10.50 -6.40
CA ILE A 137 4.98 10.68 -6.55
C ILE A 137 5.67 9.78 -5.54
N ALA A 138 6.69 9.03 -5.96
CA ALA A 138 7.60 8.34 -5.06
C ALA A 138 9.00 8.89 -5.23
N ILE A 139 9.63 9.27 -4.12
CA ILE A 139 11.02 9.69 -4.03
C ILE A 139 11.75 8.59 -3.26
N LEU A 140 12.65 7.88 -3.93
CA LEU A 140 13.52 6.87 -3.32
C LEU A 140 14.91 7.46 -3.15
N TYR A 141 15.24 7.82 -1.92
CA TYR A 141 16.51 8.44 -1.56
C TYR A 141 17.56 7.38 -1.19
N PRO A 142 18.84 7.51 -1.64
CA PRO A 142 19.91 6.54 -1.43
C PRO A 142 20.40 6.50 0.03
N ALA A 143 19.59 5.89 0.90
CA ALA A 143 19.88 5.74 2.32
C ALA A 143 19.28 4.43 2.87
N LYS A 144 19.60 4.13 4.13
CA LYS A 144 18.99 3.01 4.85
C LYS A 144 17.47 3.15 4.92
N TRP A 145 16.78 2.02 5.06
CA TRP A 145 15.31 1.98 5.10
C TRP A 145 14.71 2.99 6.07
N SER A 146 13.80 3.79 5.57
CA SER A 146 12.85 4.64 6.29
C SER A 146 11.70 4.87 5.34
N TYR A 147 10.48 5.06 5.84
CA TYR A 147 9.31 5.17 4.99
C TYR A 147 8.40 6.30 5.42
N GLU A 148 7.90 7.08 4.47
CA GLU A 148 6.91 8.11 4.70
C GLU A 148 5.85 8.07 3.60
N TRP A 149 4.59 8.19 4.02
CA TRP A 149 3.46 8.35 3.12
C TRP A 149 2.65 9.55 3.55
N MET A 150 2.34 10.43 2.61
CA MET A 150 1.51 11.60 2.85
C MET A 150 0.45 11.79 1.76
N GLU A 151 -0.72 12.24 2.17
CA GLU A 151 -1.85 12.58 1.30
C GLU A 151 -2.23 14.04 1.49
N ALA A 152 -2.42 14.72 0.37
CA ALA A 152 -2.92 16.08 0.30
C ALA A 152 -4.33 16.09 -0.28
N TRP A 153 -5.30 16.47 0.55
CA TRP A 153 -6.71 16.52 0.22
C TRP A 153 -7.12 17.94 -0.16
N TRP A 154 -7.37 18.16 -1.45
CA TRP A 154 -7.78 19.46 -1.97
C TRP A 154 -9.24 19.82 -1.59
N PRO A 155 -9.58 21.12 -1.41
CA PRO A 155 -10.95 21.58 -1.23
C PRO A 155 -11.92 21.00 -2.25
N GLY A 156 -13.04 20.43 -1.81
CA GLY A 156 -14.03 19.75 -2.66
C GLY A 156 -13.72 18.29 -2.98
N SER A 157 -12.63 17.72 -2.46
CA SER A 157 -12.35 16.27 -2.53
C SER A 157 -13.10 15.49 -1.44
N THR A 158 -13.13 14.15 -1.55
CA THR A 158 -13.92 13.27 -0.65
C THR A 158 -13.69 13.51 0.85
N TRP A 159 -12.45 13.82 1.25
CA TRP A 159 -12.08 14.03 2.67
C TRP A 159 -11.82 15.48 3.03
N ASN A 160 -12.03 16.39 2.08
CA ASN A 160 -12.00 17.83 2.33
C ASN A 160 -13.13 18.55 1.56
N PRO A 161 -14.41 18.19 1.78
CA PRO A 161 -15.52 18.72 0.99
C PRO A 161 -15.84 20.20 1.30
N SER A 162 -15.47 20.69 2.48
CA SER A 162 -15.94 21.99 3.00
C SER A 162 -14.83 22.95 3.48
N ALA A 163 -13.55 22.58 3.43
CA ALA A 163 -12.49 23.51 3.86
C ALA A 163 -11.97 24.36 2.69
N ASP A 164 -11.57 25.59 3.00
CA ASP A 164 -10.99 26.53 2.04
C ASP A 164 -9.51 26.24 1.72
N ASN A 165 -8.87 25.36 2.49
CA ASN A 165 -7.44 25.05 2.42
C ASN A 165 -7.17 23.55 2.22
N VAL A 166 -6.04 23.22 1.58
CA VAL A 166 -5.58 21.83 1.40
C VAL A 166 -5.16 21.23 2.75
N VAL A 167 -5.70 20.06 3.09
CA VAL A 167 -5.32 19.30 4.30
C VAL A 167 -4.24 18.29 3.93
N ILE A 168 -3.11 18.32 4.62
CA ILE A 168 -2.01 17.35 4.43
C ILE A 168 -1.98 16.45 5.66
N GLU A 169 -2.14 15.15 5.45
CA GLU A 169 -2.00 14.12 6.47
C GLU A 169 -0.91 13.14 6.06
N GLY A 170 -0.19 12.59 7.03
CA GLY A 170 0.87 11.66 6.71
C GLY A 170 1.44 10.98 7.93
N ASP A 171 2.04 9.83 7.70
CA ASP A 171 2.79 9.08 8.69
C ASP A 171 4.14 8.68 8.14
N HIS A 172 5.11 8.58 9.05
CA HIS A 172 6.46 8.16 8.74
C HIS A 172 6.99 7.15 9.75
N GLU A 173 8.03 6.43 9.35
CA GLU A 173 8.80 5.54 10.20
C GLU A 173 10.29 5.62 9.86
N GLY A 174 11.12 5.57 10.90
CA GLY A 174 12.55 5.44 10.75
C GLY A 174 12.97 3.99 10.54
N TYR A 175 14.27 3.73 10.62
CA TYR A 175 14.83 2.39 10.44
C TYR A 175 14.22 1.34 11.37
N HIS A 176 13.85 1.69 12.61
CA HIS A 176 13.27 0.76 13.57
C HIS A 176 11.75 0.54 13.43
N GLY A 177 11.11 1.22 12.47
CA GLY A 177 9.66 1.13 12.26
C GLY A 177 8.85 1.91 13.31
N ARG A 178 7.53 1.69 13.31
CA ARG A 178 6.59 2.30 14.27
C ARG A 178 6.17 1.33 15.37
N THR A 179 5.93 1.87 16.56
CA THR A 179 5.27 1.16 17.67
C THR A 179 3.77 1.39 17.72
N THR A 180 3.28 2.44 17.05
CA THR A 180 1.87 2.82 16.98
C THR A 180 1.30 2.61 15.59
N TYR A 181 0.01 2.29 15.54
CA TYR A 181 -0.72 2.17 14.28
C TYR A 181 -0.73 3.52 13.53
N PRO A 182 -0.53 3.54 12.19
CA PRO A 182 -0.56 4.77 11.42
C PRO A 182 -1.96 5.41 11.45
N GLY A 183 -2.03 6.71 11.72
CA GLY A 183 -3.26 7.51 11.74
C GLY A 183 -3.96 7.55 10.38
N ILE A 184 -3.21 7.60 9.29
CA ILE A 184 -3.74 7.52 7.89
C ILE A 184 -4.22 6.12 7.49
N GLY A 185 -4.07 5.13 8.36
CA GLY A 185 -4.68 3.82 8.20
C GLY A 185 -4.10 2.94 7.09
N GLY A 186 -4.97 2.21 6.38
CA GLY A 186 -4.57 1.11 5.49
C GLY A 186 -3.78 1.53 4.24
N CYS A 187 -3.96 2.77 3.77
CA CYS A 187 -3.22 3.30 2.61
C CYS A 187 -1.71 3.32 2.86
N TYR A 188 -1.28 3.52 4.12
CA TYR A 188 0.12 3.46 4.54
C TYR A 188 0.76 2.10 4.21
N TYR A 189 0.16 1.00 4.66
CA TYR A 189 0.70 -0.33 4.42
C TYR A 189 0.54 -0.77 2.95
N ALA A 190 -0.54 -0.37 2.28
CA ALA A 190 -0.75 -0.68 0.88
C ALA A 190 0.30 -0.06 -0.05
N SER A 191 0.58 1.23 0.14
CA SER A 191 1.63 1.95 -0.60
C SER A 191 3.01 1.39 -0.26
N MET A 192 3.28 1.15 1.03
CA MET A 192 4.54 0.57 1.49
C MET A 192 4.78 -0.81 0.87
N LEU A 193 3.77 -1.68 0.83
CA LEU A 193 3.88 -3.02 0.24
C LEU A 193 4.33 -2.94 -1.22
N ALA A 194 3.70 -2.06 -2.00
CA ALA A 194 4.06 -1.85 -3.40
C ALA A 194 5.49 -1.29 -3.58
N THR A 195 5.94 -0.40 -2.67
CA THR A 195 7.32 0.09 -2.66
C THR A 195 8.33 -0.99 -2.29
N LEU A 196 8.04 -1.81 -1.28
CA LEU A 196 8.89 -2.92 -0.86
C LEU A 196 9.02 -3.95 -1.97
N GLU A 197 7.93 -4.26 -2.69
CA GLU A 197 7.95 -5.13 -3.87
C GLU A 197 8.92 -4.62 -4.95
N TYR A 198 8.89 -3.31 -5.23
CA TYR A 198 9.83 -2.68 -6.15
C TYR A 198 11.28 -2.81 -5.68
N LEU A 199 11.56 -2.45 -4.42
CA LEU A 199 12.90 -2.50 -3.83
C LEU A 199 13.47 -3.92 -3.77
N LYS A 200 12.64 -4.91 -3.44
CA LYS A 200 12.99 -6.33 -3.49
C LYS A 200 13.35 -6.77 -4.91
N ARG A 201 12.56 -6.34 -5.91
CA ARG A 201 12.82 -6.67 -7.33
C ARG A 201 14.17 -6.15 -7.81
N ILE A 202 14.57 -4.95 -7.40
CA ILE A 202 15.88 -4.37 -7.76
C ILE A 202 17.02 -4.75 -6.78
N LYS A 203 16.70 -5.47 -5.70
CA LYS A 203 17.62 -5.85 -4.61
C LYS A 203 18.40 -4.65 -4.06
N ARG A 204 17.68 -3.60 -3.68
CA ARG A 204 18.22 -2.38 -3.08
C ARG A 204 17.36 -1.93 -1.91
N GLN A 205 17.94 -1.12 -1.02
CA GLN A 205 17.20 -0.39 0.01
C GLN A 205 17.20 1.12 -0.27
N ALA A 206 16.23 1.83 0.29
CA ALA A 206 16.10 3.27 0.16
C ALA A 206 15.34 3.86 1.35
N THR A 207 15.54 5.14 1.62
CA THR A 207 14.52 5.92 2.31
C THR A 207 13.45 6.29 1.29
N ALA A 208 12.23 5.77 1.46
CA ALA A 208 11.13 5.95 0.52
C ALA A 208 10.12 6.97 1.03
N ILE A 209 9.86 8.01 0.24
CA ILE A 209 8.94 9.09 0.56
C ILE A 209 7.90 9.17 -0.55
N LEU A 210 6.66 8.82 -0.23
CA LEU A 210 5.56 8.76 -1.17
C LEU A 210 4.57 9.87 -0.88
N LEU A 211 4.16 10.57 -1.93
CA LEU A 211 3.27 11.72 -1.90
C LEU A 211 2.06 11.42 -2.78
N ARG A 212 0.89 11.83 -2.31
CA ARG A 212 -0.34 11.76 -3.09
C ARG A 212 -1.10 13.07 -3.02
N GLU A 213 -1.38 13.70 -4.17
CA GLU A 213 -2.37 14.78 -4.25
C GLU A 213 -3.68 14.22 -4.77
N ILE A 214 -4.76 14.47 -4.03
CA ILE A 214 -6.13 14.11 -4.44
C ILE A 214 -6.87 15.38 -4.81
N TYR A 215 -7.17 15.56 -6.11
CA TYR A 215 -7.84 16.74 -6.61
C TYR A 215 -9.37 16.61 -6.56
N PRO A 216 -10.13 17.72 -6.69
CA PRO A 216 -11.58 17.74 -6.47
C PRO A 216 -12.40 16.90 -7.45
N GLY A 217 -11.82 16.52 -8.60
CA GLY A 217 -12.45 15.60 -9.55
C GLY A 217 -12.59 14.17 -9.02
N PHE A 218 -11.81 13.81 -8.00
CA PHE A 218 -11.89 12.50 -7.35
C PHE A 218 -12.98 12.46 -6.28
N LYS A 219 -14.18 12.05 -6.69
CA LYS A 219 -15.37 11.95 -5.83
C LYS A 219 -15.63 10.52 -5.33
N ILE A 220 -14.72 9.59 -5.60
CA ILE A 220 -14.92 8.17 -5.34
C ILE A 220 -13.94 7.74 -4.25
N PRO A 221 -14.40 7.23 -3.09
CA PRO A 221 -13.50 6.56 -2.15
C PRO A 221 -13.14 5.20 -2.74
N VAL A 222 -12.14 5.19 -3.64
CA VAL A 222 -11.56 3.96 -4.18
C VAL A 222 -10.51 3.53 -3.17
N GLY A 223 -10.82 2.51 -2.38
CA GLY A 223 -10.13 2.26 -1.11
C GLY A 223 -8.67 1.80 -1.20
N VAL A 224 -8.14 1.26 -0.10
CA VAL A 224 -6.73 0.82 0.09
C VAL A 224 -6.13 0.06 -1.11
N TRP A 225 -6.93 -0.76 -1.80
CA TRP A 225 -6.53 -1.46 -3.02
C TRP A 225 -6.10 -0.51 -4.15
N PHE A 226 -6.82 0.59 -4.38
CA PHE A 226 -6.50 1.56 -5.43
C PHE A 226 -5.12 2.17 -5.25
N VAL A 227 -4.76 2.51 -4.01
CA VAL A 227 -3.43 3.04 -3.68
C VAL A 227 -2.37 2.00 -4.00
N ARG A 228 -2.53 0.75 -3.53
CA ARG A 228 -1.55 -0.33 -3.79
C ARG A 228 -1.34 -0.55 -5.29
N GLU A 229 -2.42 -0.69 -6.06
CA GLU A 229 -2.29 -0.97 -7.50
C GLU A 229 -1.78 0.25 -8.28
N SER A 230 -2.13 1.48 -7.88
CA SER A 230 -1.60 2.70 -8.50
C SER A 230 -0.09 2.84 -8.26
N VAL A 231 0.38 2.54 -7.04
CA VAL A 231 1.81 2.57 -6.70
C VAL A 231 2.57 1.44 -7.40
N ARG A 232 1.99 0.23 -7.50
CA ARG A 232 2.56 -0.86 -8.33
C ARG A 232 2.70 -0.46 -9.79
N ALA A 233 1.65 0.14 -10.37
CA ALA A 233 1.66 0.62 -11.73
C ALA A 233 2.73 1.70 -11.93
N MET A 234 2.84 2.65 -11.00
CA MET A 234 3.88 3.68 -11.00
C MET A 234 5.29 3.08 -11.08
N PHE A 235 5.59 2.06 -10.26
CA PHE A 235 6.89 1.39 -10.25
C PHE A 235 7.15 0.45 -11.43
N ASN A 236 6.17 0.22 -12.30
CA ASN A 236 6.38 -0.51 -13.56
C ASN A 236 6.84 0.40 -14.70
N PHE A 237 6.71 1.72 -14.55
CA PHE A 237 7.32 2.70 -15.45
C PHE A 237 8.73 3.07 -14.98
N PRO A 238 9.63 3.51 -15.89
CA PRO A 238 10.93 4.01 -15.50
C PRO A 238 10.79 5.28 -14.62
N PRO A 239 11.79 5.57 -13.75
CA PRO A 239 11.84 6.83 -13.02
C PRO A 239 11.74 8.03 -13.98
N VAL A 240 10.98 9.05 -13.60
CA VAL A 240 10.88 10.30 -14.35
C VAL A 240 12.10 11.21 -14.12
N LEU A 241 12.80 11.02 -13.00
CA LEU A 241 14.04 11.71 -12.68
C LEU A 241 14.98 10.75 -11.95
N LYS A 242 16.26 10.85 -12.30
CA LYS A 242 17.39 10.22 -11.62
C LYS A 242 18.43 11.30 -11.36
N THR A 243 18.82 11.49 -10.11
CA THR A 243 19.68 12.60 -9.72
C THR A 243 20.41 12.33 -8.41
N ASP A 244 21.53 13.00 -8.18
CA ASP A 244 22.24 12.99 -6.91
C ASP A 244 21.83 14.16 -6.00
N THR A 245 21.03 15.11 -6.52
CA THR A 245 20.71 16.36 -5.80
C THR A 245 19.24 16.40 -5.35
N LEU A 246 19.03 16.85 -4.11
CA LEU A 246 17.67 17.08 -3.61
C LEU A 246 17.01 18.30 -4.28
N ASP A 247 17.81 19.25 -4.78
CA ASP A 247 17.29 20.47 -5.40
C ASP A 247 16.54 20.18 -6.71
N GLU A 248 17.06 19.30 -7.56
CA GLU A 248 16.35 18.85 -8.77
C GLU A 248 15.03 18.12 -8.44
N VAL A 249 15.00 17.38 -7.32
CA VAL A 249 13.76 16.76 -6.82
C VAL A 249 12.75 17.84 -6.41
N MET A 250 13.20 18.90 -5.74
CA MET A 250 12.33 20.02 -5.33
C MET A 250 11.81 20.80 -6.55
N GLU A 251 12.64 21.00 -7.58
CA GLU A 251 12.21 21.60 -8.84
C GLU A 251 11.13 20.76 -9.53
N LEU A 252 11.31 19.45 -9.61
CA LEU A 252 10.30 18.53 -10.14
C LEU A 252 9.00 18.61 -9.35
N LEU A 253 9.07 18.63 -8.01
CA LEU A 253 7.89 18.80 -7.17
C LEU A 253 7.17 20.13 -7.45
N ASN A 254 7.89 21.23 -7.67
CA ASN A 254 7.28 22.51 -8.03
C ASN A 254 6.56 22.48 -9.39
N MET A 255 7.08 21.72 -10.35
CA MET A 255 6.47 21.59 -11.67
C MET A 255 5.27 20.64 -11.69
N GLU A 256 5.35 19.52 -10.95
CA GLU A 256 4.39 18.43 -11.04
C GLU A 256 3.23 18.53 -10.04
N THR A 257 3.50 19.08 -8.85
CA THR A 257 2.54 19.16 -7.75
C THR A 257 1.91 20.56 -7.68
N LYS A 258 0.62 20.64 -7.37
CA LYS A 258 -0.05 21.92 -7.19
C LYS A 258 0.25 22.57 -5.83
N LEU A 259 0.63 21.79 -4.82
CA LEU A 259 1.09 22.32 -3.53
C LEU A 259 2.50 22.96 -3.62
N GLY A 260 3.31 22.50 -4.56
CA GLY A 260 4.72 22.84 -4.66
C GLY A 260 5.59 22.16 -3.60
N SER A 261 6.89 22.20 -3.83
CA SER A 261 7.91 21.58 -2.97
C SER A 261 7.93 22.15 -1.56
N GLY A 262 7.70 23.45 -1.40
CA GLY A 262 7.80 24.13 -0.10
C GLY A 262 6.80 23.58 0.93
N LYS A 263 5.55 23.34 0.51
CA LYS A 263 4.53 22.73 1.38
C LYS A 263 4.86 21.29 1.72
N TRP A 264 5.23 20.47 0.72
CA TRP A 264 5.63 19.08 0.95
C TRP A 264 6.83 18.95 1.88
N LEU A 265 7.87 19.76 1.67
CA LEU A 265 9.04 19.83 2.55
C LEU A 265 8.64 20.28 3.95
N SER A 266 7.74 21.26 4.10
CA SER A 266 7.32 21.73 5.42
C SER A 266 6.53 20.69 6.21
N SER A 267 5.83 19.78 5.54
CA SER A 267 5.02 18.73 6.19
C SER A 267 5.81 17.44 6.42
N SER A 268 6.69 17.05 5.49
CA SER A 268 7.44 15.78 5.54
C SER A 268 8.46 15.75 6.66
N ALA A 269 8.46 14.68 7.45
CA ALA A 269 9.50 14.42 8.43
C ALA A 269 10.81 13.98 7.77
N LEU A 270 10.74 13.08 6.78
CA LEU A 270 11.94 12.50 6.17
C LEU A 270 12.63 13.46 5.19
N LEU A 271 11.89 14.23 4.39
CA LEU A 271 12.48 15.26 3.51
C LEU A 271 13.19 16.34 4.32
N ARG A 272 12.60 16.80 5.45
CA ARG A 272 13.28 17.75 6.34
C ARG A 272 14.54 17.13 6.92
N ARG A 273 14.46 15.88 7.39
CA ARG A 273 15.64 15.17 7.91
C ARG A 273 16.74 15.10 6.86
N ILE A 274 16.44 14.70 5.63
CA ILE A 274 17.42 14.60 4.53
C ILE A 274 18.01 15.98 4.20
N LYS A 275 17.18 17.03 4.15
CA LYS A 275 17.64 18.38 3.77
C LYS A 275 18.51 19.04 4.82
N PHE A 276 18.20 18.85 6.10
CA PHE A 276 18.86 19.58 7.21
C PHE A 276 19.88 18.76 7.98
N THR A 277 19.91 17.43 7.81
CA THR A 277 20.90 16.56 8.46
C THR A 277 22.05 16.33 7.50
N LYS A 278 23.27 16.64 7.94
CA LYS A 278 24.50 16.26 7.23
C LYS A 278 25.00 14.93 7.75
N THR A 279 25.57 14.13 6.86
CA THR A 279 26.27 12.91 7.27
C THR A 279 27.55 13.27 8.04
N ILE A 280 28.00 12.36 8.92
CA ILE A 280 29.26 12.55 9.65
C ILE A 280 30.43 12.70 8.65
N ASP A 281 30.42 11.96 7.54
CA ASP A 281 31.44 12.07 6.49
C ASP A 281 31.47 13.45 5.82
N GLU A 282 30.31 14.06 5.56
CA GLU A 282 30.24 15.43 5.03
C GLU A 282 30.64 16.49 6.07
N PHE A 283 30.41 16.21 7.34
CA PHE A 283 30.87 17.06 8.43
C PHE A 283 32.40 16.99 8.57
N LEU A 284 32.99 15.79 8.48
CA LEU A 284 34.43 15.55 8.62
C LEU A 284 35.25 15.95 7.38
N LYS A 285 34.66 15.95 6.17
CA LYS A 285 35.33 16.44 4.95
C LYS A 285 35.50 17.97 4.89
N LYS A 286 35.02 18.71 5.90
CA LYS A 286 35.06 20.17 5.96
C LYS A 286 36.20 20.75 6.81
N GLU A 287 37.20 19.95 7.16
CA GLU A 287 38.50 20.39 7.70
C GLU A 287 39.62 20.16 6.66
#